data_AF-A0AA38I386-F1
#
_entry.id   AF-A0AA38I386-F1
#
_cell.length_a   1.000
_cell.length_b   1.000
_cell.length_c   1.000
_cell.angle_alpha   90.00
_cell.angle_beta   90.00
_cell.angle_gamma   90.00
#
_symmetry.space_group_name_H-M   'P 1'
#
loop_
_entity.id
_entity.type
_entity.pdbx_description
1 polymer ?
#
loop_
_entity_poly.entity_id
_entity_poly.type
_entity_poly.pdbx_seq_one_letter_code
_entity_poly.pdbx_strand_id
1 'polypeptide(L)'
;MRGTAALFKRGNPREPVPFQEILPLKLKQRVSGKGDNTSDVCCIYEMSVLFACFKTHDFHQAPCSKEIDAFQKCYLNHLEKTKLKKEREARGILSPGEKKLSSRQINILLDKFPNFK
;
A
#
# COMPACT_ATOMS: atom_id res chain seq x y z
N MET A 1 27.64 32.74 -14.09
CA MET A 1 26.72 32.81 -15.25
C MET A 1 27.39 32.19 -16.47
N ARG A 2 27.14 30.92 -16.76
CA ARG A 2 27.42 30.30 -18.08
C ARG A 2 26.29 29.33 -18.39
N GLY A 3 25.19 29.88 -18.90
CA GLY A 3 24.17 29.09 -19.58
C GLY A 3 24.71 28.71 -20.95
N THR A 4 24.79 27.43 -21.25
CA THR A 4 25.07 26.94 -22.60
C THR A 4 23.95 26.00 -23.04
N ALA A 5 22.93 26.62 -23.64
CA ALA A 5 22.32 26.24 -24.91
C ALA A 5 22.35 24.74 -25.34
N ALA A 6 21.95 23.82 -24.46
CA ALA A 6 21.69 22.42 -24.83
C ALA A 6 20.20 22.11 -25.06
N LEU A 7 19.37 23.15 -25.27
CA LEU A 7 18.04 23.03 -25.87
C LEU A 7 18.19 22.95 -27.40
N PHE A 8 19.06 22.06 -27.89
CA PHE A 8 19.08 21.69 -29.29
C PHE A 8 17.80 20.91 -29.59
N LYS A 9 16.89 21.56 -30.33
CA LYS A 9 15.87 20.98 -31.21
C LYS A 9 15.61 19.47 -30.99
N ARG A 10 14.67 19.14 -30.10
CA ARG A 10 14.08 17.79 -30.09
C ARG A 10 13.16 17.67 -31.31
N GLY A 11 13.73 17.25 -32.45
CA GLY A 11 12.92 16.71 -33.54
C GLY A 11 12.14 15.49 -33.06
N ASN A 12 11.08 15.09 -33.78
CA ASN A 12 10.35 13.87 -33.45
C ASN A 12 11.34 12.69 -33.40
N PRO A 13 11.35 11.90 -32.31
CA PRO A 13 12.17 10.71 -32.23
C PRO A 13 11.86 9.80 -33.42
N ARG A 14 12.89 9.42 -34.18
CA ARG A 14 12.75 8.43 -35.25
C ARG A 14 12.95 7.04 -34.64
N GLU A 15 12.09 6.10 -34.99
CA GLU A 15 12.20 4.73 -34.51
C GLU A 15 13.42 4.02 -35.12
N PRO A 16 14.10 3.13 -34.36
CA PRO A 16 13.84 2.80 -32.96
C PRO A 16 14.43 3.85 -32.00
N VAL A 17 13.66 4.25 -30.99
CA VAL A 17 14.14 5.19 -29.96
C VAL A 17 14.93 4.38 -28.93
N PRO A 18 16.26 4.55 -28.83
CA PRO A 18 17.04 3.82 -27.84
C PRO A 18 16.64 4.26 -26.43
N PHE A 19 16.57 3.30 -25.50
CA PHE A 19 16.32 3.59 -24.11
C PHE A 19 17.48 4.43 -23.55
N GLN A 20 17.15 5.61 -23.01
CA GLN A 20 18.11 6.45 -22.28
C GLN A 20 17.87 6.27 -20.80
N GLU A 21 18.83 5.65 -20.12
CA GLU A 21 18.76 5.46 -18.68
C GLU A 21 19.01 6.80 -17.95
N ILE A 22 18.03 7.26 -17.17
CA ILE A 22 18.22 8.43 -16.28
C ILE A 22 18.97 7.99 -15.00
N LEU A 23 18.76 6.74 -14.60
CA LEU A 23 19.42 6.08 -13.48
C LEU A 23 19.96 4.74 -13.99
N PRO A 24 21.11 4.29 -13.47
CA PRO A 24 21.72 3.04 -13.91
C PRO A 24 20.74 1.87 -13.72
N LEU A 25 20.63 1.02 -14.74
CA LEU A 25 19.83 -0.21 -14.72
C LEU A 25 20.41 -1.29 -13.79
N LYS A 26 20.47 -0.98 -12.49
CA LYS A 26 20.92 -1.89 -11.44
C LYS A 26 19.97 -1.91 -10.25
N LEU A 27 19.87 -3.06 -9.61
CA LEU A 27 19.09 -3.22 -8.38
C LEU A 27 19.73 -2.41 -7.24
N LYS A 28 18.90 -1.74 -6.46
CA LYS A 28 19.32 -1.07 -5.22
C LYS A 28 19.40 -2.07 -4.07
N GLN A 29 20.18 -1.74 -3.06
CA GLN A 29 20.29 -2.53 -1.82
C GLN A 29 19.08 -2.37 -0.89
N ARG A 30 18.22 -1.37 -1.14
CA ARG A 30 17.03 -1.12 -0.31
C ARG A 30 15.82 -0.74 -1.16
N VAL A 31 14.65 -1.12 -0.67
CA VAL A 31 13.33 -0.73 -1.17
C VAL A 31 12.72 0.36 -0.28
N SER A 32 11.94 1.25 -0.91
CA SER A 32 11.22 2.30 -0.20
C SER A 32 9.85 1.80 0.23
N GLY A 33 9.46 2.07 1.49
CA GLY A 33 8.11 1.80 1.99
C GLY A 33 7.08 2.89 1.66
N LYS A 34 7.44 3.89 0.84
CA LYS A 34 6.59 5.07 0.58
C LYS A 34 5.25 4.71 -0.10
N GLY A 35 5.17 3.59 -0.81
CA GLY A 35 3.98 3.12 -1.52
C GLY A 35 3.06 2.19 -0.72
N ASP A 36 3.45 1.75 0.47
CA ASP A 36 2.70 0.72 1.22
C ASP A 36 1.44 1.29 1.92
N ASN A 37 1.30 2.62 1.97
CA ASN A 37 0.16 3.30 2.59
C ASN A 37 -1.04 3.34 1.62
N THR A 38 -1.74 2.22 1.50
CA THR A 38 -3.07 2.19 0.88
C THR A 38 -4.12 2.46 1.95
N SER A 39 -5.04 3.41 1.68
CA SER A 39 -6.20 3.64 2.54
C SER A 39 -7.22 2.54 2.27
N ASP A 40 -7.00 1.36 2.83
CA ASP A 40 -7.98 0.28 2.74
C ASP A 40 -9.27 0.70 3.46
N VAL A 41 -10.36 0.77 2.69
CA VAL A 41 -11.71 0.99 3.22
C VAL A 41 -12.21 -0.34 3.74
N CYS A 42 -12.42 -0.46 5.05
CA CYS A 42 -12.96 -1.67 5.66
C CYS A 42 -14.50 -1.69 5.66
N CYS A 43 -15.05 -2.91 5.76
CA CYS A 43 -16.37 -3.14 6.36
C CYS A 43 -17.52 -2.58 5.50
N ILE A 44 -17.29 -2.45 4.19
CA ILE A 44 -18.25 -1.87 3.23
C ILE A 44 -19.53 -2.68 3.17
N TYR A 45 -19.42 -4.01 3.28
CA TYR A 45 -20.57 -4.91 3.25
C TYR A 45 -21.50 -4.65 4.44
N GLU A 46 -20.97 -4.68 5.66
CA GLU A 46 -21.73 -4.45 6.89
C GLU A 46 -22.32 -3.04 6.92
N MET A 47 -21.55 -2.05 6.42
CA MET A 47 -22.02 -0.68 6.27
C MET A 47 -23.22 -0.59 5.30
N SER A 48 -23.19 -1.33 4.18
CA SER A 48 -24.29 -1.33 3.22
C SER A 48 -25.57 -1.96 3.77
N VAL A 49 -25.45 -3.03 4.56
CA VAL A 49 -26.58 -3.69 5.23
C VAL A 49 -27.18 -2.77 6.31
N LEU A 50 -26.34 -2.10 7.09
CA LEU A 50 -26.77 -1.12 8.08
C LEU A 50 -27.56 0.03 7.44
N PHE A 51 -27.06 0.57 6.33
CA PHE A 51 -27.77 1.64 5.62
C PHE A 51 -29.07 1.18 4.98
N ALA A 52 -29.15 -0.08 4.54
CA ALA A 52 -30.41 -0.65 4.06
C ALA A 52 -31.47 -0.67 5.18
N CYS A 53 -31.09 -1.09 6.40
CA CYS A 53 -32.00 -1.10 7.55
C CYS A 53 -32.41 0.33 7.97
N PHE A 54 -31.46 1.27 8.02
CA PHE A 54 -31.79 2.66 8.32
C PHE A 54 -32.75 3.26 7.31
N LYS A 55 -32.60 2.94 6.02
CA LYS A 55 -33.51 3.43 4.99
C LYS A 55 -34.94 2.90 5.15
N THR A 56 -35.14 1.69 5.65
CA THR A 56 -36.49 1.12 5.84
C THR A 56 -37.18 1.60 7.11
N HIS A 57 -36.42 2.14 8.07
CA HIS A 57 -36.93 2.55 9.38
C HIS A 57 -36.70 4.04 9.68
N ASP A 58 -36.62 4.89 8.65
CA ASP A 58 -36.40 6.34 8.80
C ASP A 58 -35.25 6.69 9.75
N PHE A 59 -34.17 5.90 9.68
CA PHE A 59 -32.95 6.04 10.49
C PHE A 59 -33.15 5.84 12.00
N HIS A 60 -34.24 5.19 12.43
CA HIS A 60 -34.38 4.74 13.82
C HIS A 60 -33.40 3.59 14.13
N GLN A 61 -32.61 3.74 15.20
CA GLN A 61 -31.58 2.76 15.58
C GLN A 61 -32.13 1.50 16.24
N ALA A 62 -33.20 1.61 17.05
CA ALA A 62 -33.77 0.49 17.79
C ALA A 62 -34.07 -0.75 16.92
N PRO A 63 -34.73 -0.63 15.74
CA PRO A 63 -34.97 -1.78 14.86
C PRO A 63 -33.71 -2.34 14.20
N CYS A 64 -32.65 -1.53 14.06
CA CYS A 64 -31.41 -1.89 13.35
C CYS A 64 -30.25 -2.29 14.28
N SER A 65 -30.55 -2.66 15.52
CA SER A 65 -29.54 -3.03 16.53
C SER A 65 -28.61 -4.16 16.08
N LYS A 66 -29.14 -5.14 15.34
CA LYS A 66 -28.37 -6.28 14.84
C LYS A 66 -27.32 -5.86 13.81
N GLU A 67 -27.70 -4.98 12.90
CA GLU A 67 -26.86 -4.45 11.83
C GLU A 67 -25.77 -3.53 12.40
N ILE A 68 -26.11 -2.75 13.42
CA ILE A 68 -25.16 -1.91 14.16
C ILE A 68 -24.09 -2.78 14.82
N ASP A 69 -24.50 -3.82 15.56
CA ASP A 69 -23.58 -4.75 16.22
C ASP A 69 -22.67 -5.46 15.23
N ALA A 70 -23.20 -5.87 14.07
CA ALA A 70 -22.44 -6.52 13.02
C ALA A 70 -21.36 -5.58 12.44
N PHE A 71 -21.73 -4.34 12.14
CA PHE A 71 -20.79 -3.32 11.65
C PHE A 71 -19.69 -3.01 12.69
N GLN A 72 -20.07 -2.82 13.96
CA GLN A 72 -19.11 -2.57 15.03
C GLN A 72 -18.13 -3.72 15.21
N LYS A 73 -18.60 -4.97 15.20
CA LYS A 73 -17.74 -6.16 15.27
C LYS A 73 -16.75 -6.19 14.12
N CYS A 74 -17.19 -5.92 12.89
CA CYS A 74 -16.29 -5.88 11.74
C CYS A 74 -15.21 -4.79 11.91
N TYR A 75 -15.61 -3.60 12.36
CA TYR A 75 -14.70 -2.48 12.57
C TYR A 75 -13.65 -2.76 13.65
N LEU A 76 -14.06 -3.29 14.80
CA LEU A 76 -13.14 -3.64 15.89
C LEU A 76 -12.13 -4.72 15.46
N ASN A 77 -12.61 -5.77 14.80
CA ASN A 77 -11.74 -6.83 14.26
C ASN A 77 -10.72 -6.26 13.26
N HIS A 78 -11.12 -5.30 12.44
CA HIS A 78 -10.21 -4.64 11.50
C HIS A 78 -9.15 -3.79 12.21
N LEU A 79 -9.53 -3.03 13.24
CA LEU A 79 -8.59 -2.24 14.04
C LEU A 79 -7.54 -3.14 14.71
N GLU A 80 -7.97 -4.25 15.33
CA GLU A 80 -7.06 -5.21 15.95
C GLU A 80 -6.11 -5.84 14.94
N LYS A 81 -6.62 -6.33 13.81
CA LYS A 81 -5.78 -6.89 12.73
C LYS A 81 -4.78 -5.88 12.18
N THR A 82 -5.21 -4.64 11.98
CA THR A 82 -4.35 -3.56 11.48
C THR A 82 -3.24 -3.23 12.49
N LYS A 83 -3.58 -3.19 13.79
CA LYS A 83 -2.62 -2.96 14.86
C LYS A 83 -1.57 -4.08 14.90
N LEU A 84 -2.01 -5.34 14.90
CA LEU A 84 -1.13 -6.51 14.90
C LEU A 84 -0.22 -6.55 13.66
N LYS A 85 -0.76 -6.21 12.48
CA LYS A 85 0.01 -6.09 11.24
C LYS A 85 1.10 -5.03 11.38
N LYS A 86 0.77 -3.82 11.82
CA LYS A 86 1.74 -2.73 12.03
C LYS A 86 2.82 -3.10 13.05
N GLU A 87 2.45 -3.75 14.15
CA GLU A 87 3.42 -4.22 15.15
C GLU A 87 4.37 -5.28 14.58
N ARG A 88 3.86 -6.23 13.78
CA ARG A 88 4.68 -7.24 13.10
C ARG A 88 5.65 -6.60 12.11
N GLU A 89 5.15 -5.70 11.28
CA GLU A 89 5.95 -4.97 10.29
C GLU A 89 7.03 -4.12 10.97
N ALA A 90 6.69 -3.45 12.08
CA ALA A 90 7.64 -2.67 12.87
C ALA A 90 8.73 -3.54 13.51
N ARG A 91 8.42 -4.77 13.93
CA ARG A 91 9.44 -5.70 14.46
C ARG A 91 10.32 -6.29 13.34
N GLY A 92 9.86 -6.29 12.09
CA GLY A 92 10.63 -6.82 10.97
C GLY A 92 10.86 -8.34 11.02
N ILE A 93 10.00 -9.09 11.72
CA ILE A 93 10.15 -10.53 11.91
C ILE A 93 9.97 -11.25 10.57
N LEU A 94 10.91 -12.09 10.17
CA LEU A 94 10.82 -12.89 8.96
C LEU A 94 10.14 -14.23 9.26
N SER A 95 8.97 -14.48 8.67
CA SER A 95 8.30 -15.78 8.75
C SER A 95 8.64 -16.62 7.51
N PRO A 96 9.15 -17.86 7.65
CA PRO A 96 9.44 -18.71 6.51
C PRO A 96 8.19 -18.97 5.65
N GLY A 97 8.31 -18.81 4.33
CA GLY A 97 7.22 -19.05 3.37
C GLY A 97 6.22 -17.90 3.21
N GLU A 98 6.41 -16.76 3.89
CA GLU A 98 5.57 -15.58 3.73
C GLU A 98 5.77 -14.95 2.34
N LYS A 99 4.68 -14.85 1.57
CA LYS A 99 4.71 -14.30 0.19
C LYS A 99 4.61 -12.78 0.13
N LYS A 100 4.11 -12.13 1.19
CA LYS A 100 3.90 -10.68 1.26
C LYS A 100 4.73 -10.11 2.40
N LEU A 101 5.92 -9.61 2.06
CA LEU A 101 6.83 -8.99 3.01
C LEU A 101 6.68 -7.47 2.96
N SER A 102 6.74 -6.83 4.13
CA SER A 102 6.87 -5.38 4.23
C SER A 102 8.23 -4.92 3.72
N SER A 103 8.31 -3.66 3.29
CA SER A 103 9.56 -3.01 2.90
C SER A 103 10.67 -3.14 3.95
N ARG A 104 10.33 -3.12 5.25
CA ARG A 104 11.29 -3.35 6.34
C ARG A 104 11.83 -4.77 6.37
N GLN A 105 10.95 -5.78 6.25
CA GLN A 105 11.36 -7.18 6.17
C GLN A 105 12.22 -7.46 4.93
N ILE A 106 11.86 -6.88 3.78
CA ILE A 106 12.64 -7.00 2.54
C ILE A 106 14.03 -6.38 2.71
N ASN A 107 14.13 -5.19 3.31
CA ASN A 107 15.43 -4.55 3.54
C ASN A 107 16.36 -5.38 4.44
N ILE A 108 15.83 -6.08 5.44
CA ILE A 108 16.61 -7.04 6.25
C ILE A 108 17.17 -8.18 5.39
N LEU A 109 16.40 -8.67 4.41
CA LEU A 109 16.86 -9.72 3.49
C LEU A 109 17.90 -9.19 2.50
N LEU A 110 17.70 -7.99 1.95
CA LEU A 110 18.65 -7.37 1.02
C LEU A 110 19.97 -7.01 1.70
N ASP A 111 19.95 -6.63 2.98
CA ASP A 111 21.17 -6.40 3.76
C ASP A 111 21.96 -7.72 3.99
N LYS A 112 21.26 -8.86 4.11
CA LYS A 112 21.89 -10.19 4.25
C LYS A 112 22.44 -10.73 2.92
N PHE A 113 21.77 -10.43 1.81
CA PHE A 113 22.12 -10.89 0.47
C PHE A 113 22.28 -9.69 -0.49
N PRO A 114 23.31 -8.86 -0.29
CA PRO A 114 23.50 -7.68 -1.11
C PRO A 114 23.88 -8.04 -2.54
N ASN A 115 23.41 -7.24 -3.49
CA ASN A 115 23.85 -7.33 -4.87
C ASN A 115 25.21 -6.63 -5.02
N PHE A 116 26.26 -7.39 -5.31
CA PHE A 116 27.63 -6.89 -5.47
C PHE A 116 27.97 -6.45 -6.91
N LYS A 117 26.99 -6.44 -7.83
CA LYS A 117 27.17 -5.98 -9.21
C LYS A 117 26.95 -4.47 -9.38
#